data_AF-A0A6P8NVR1-F1
#
_entry.id   AF-A0A6P8NVR1-F1
#
_cell.length_a   1.000
_cell.length_b   1.000
_cell.length_c   1.000
_cell.angle_alpha   90.00
_cell.angle_beta   90.00
_cell.angle_gamma   90.00
#
_symmetry.space_group_name_H-M   'P 1'
#
loop_
_entity.id
_entity.type
_entity.pdbx_description
1 polymer ?
#
loop_
_entity_poly.entity_id
_entity_poly.type
_entity_poly.pdbx_seq_one_letter_code
_entity_poly.pdbx_strand_id
1 'polypeptide(L)'
;MTMISSPGPQGHVWATQGMAFANPEDAVRHGGLKYCRKDPDVERCRRLHRNDMECIFPFLFIGVLYCMLDPSPTIAKVHFQIFFLARLLHTIAYLFALRAPIRSLAYTLGQIPCFSMAIKILINAAFSW
;
A
#
# COMPACT_ATOMS: atom_id res chain seq x y z
N MET A 1 3.62 -28.50 -15.87
CA MET A 1 2.50 -27.54 -15.82
C MET A 1 2.63 -26.78 -14.51
N THR A 2 3.49 -25.76 -14.49
CA THR A 2 3.82 -25.03 -13.26
C THR A 2 3.33 -23.60 -13.44
N MET A 3 2.28 -23.29 -12.70
CA MET A 3 1.63 -21.98 -12.64
C MET A 3 2.65 -20.92 -12.25
N ILE A 4 2.99 -20.04 -13.18
CA ILE A 4 3.83 -18.86 -12.93
C ILE A 4 2.93 -17.81 -12.29
N SER A 5 3.04 -17.66 -10.96
CA SER A 5 2.42 -16.56 -10.24
C SER A 5 3.08 -15.24 -10.68
N SER A 6 2.37 -14.45 -11.48
CA SER A 6 2.82 -13.15 -11.96
C SER A 6 2.97 -12.15 -10.79
N PRO A 7 4.13 -11.52 -10.59
CA PRO A 7 4.25 -10.35 -9.73
C PRO A 7 3.63 -9.14 -10.44
N GLY A 8 3.09 -8.19 -9.67
CA GLY A 8 2.33 -7.06 -10.20
C GLY A 8 3.11 -6.14 -11.16
N PRO A 9 2.40 -5.41 -12.05
CA PRO A 9 2.97 -4.72 -13.22
C PRO A 9 4.04 -3.67 -12.93
N GLN A 10 4.10 -3.11 -11.71
CA GLN A 10 5.07 -2.06 -11.40
C GLN A 10 6.48 -2.62 -11.15
N GLY A 11 6.63 -3.77 -10.48
CA GLY A 11 7.95 -4.33 -10.15
C GLY A 11 8.76 -4.80 -11.36
N HIS A 12 8.05 -5.28 -12.40
CA HIS A 12 8.68 -5.75 -13.64
C HIS A 12 9.34 -4.63 -14.44
N VAL A 13 8.68 -3.46 -14.56
CA VAL A 13 9.16 -2.36 -15.41
C VAL A 13 10.47 -1.77 -14.88
N TRP A 14 10.56 -1.54 -13.56
CA TRP A 14 11.76 -1.01 -12.92
C TRP A 14 12.93 -2.01 -12.96
N ALA A 15 12.65 -3.31 -12.77
CA ALA A 15 13.65 -4.36 -12.89
C ALA A 15 14.21 -4.48 -14.32
N THR A 16 13.37 -4.28 -15.35
CA THR A 16 13.80 -4.30 -16.75
C THR A 16 14.58 -3.05 -17.18
N GLN A 17 14.30 -1.87 -16.62
CA GLN A 17 15.08 -0.65 -16.92
C GLN A 17 16.40 -0.60 -16.15
N GLY A 18 16.42 -1.01 -14.88
CA GLY A 18 17.64 -1.07 -14.06
C GLY A 18 18.46 -2.36 -14.24
N MET A 19 17.93 -3.32 -15.00
CA MET A 19 18.45 -4.69 -15.14
C MET A 19 18.84 -5.26 -13.76
N ALA A 20 17.87 -5.29 -12.86
CA ALA A 20 18.06 -5.73 -11.48
C ALA A 20 16.92 -6.67 -11.08
N PHE A 21 17.23 -7.96 -11.06
CA PHE A 21 16.31 -9.04 -10.77
C PHE A 21 16.64 -9.68 -9.41
N ALA A 22 15.62 -10.11 -8.68
CA ALA A 22 15.80 -10.82 -7.42
C ALA A 22 16.15 -12.30 -7.63
N ASN A 23 15.72 -12.86 -8.77
CA ASN A 23 15.80 -14.27 -9.08
C ASN A 23 16.83 -14.51 -10.21
N PRO A 24 17.68 -15.55 -10.09
CA PRO A 24 18.73 -15.84 -11.06
C PRO A 24 18.18 -16.27 -12.43
N GLU A 25 17.04 -16.96 -12.48
CA GLU A 25 16.40 -17.38 -13.72
C GLU A 25 15.91 -16.18 -14.56
N ASP A 26 15.38 -15.14 -13.90
CA ASP A 26 14.97 -13.90 -14.57
C ASP A 26 16.19 -13.13 -15.06
N ALA A 27 17.27 -13.08 -14.27
CA ALA A 27 18.51 -12.44 -14.67
C ALA A 27 19.14 -13.10 -15.90
N VAL A 28 19.16 -14.44 -15.96
CA VAL A 28 19.67 -15.20 -17.12
C VAL A 28 18.83 -14.93 -18.36
N ARG A 29 17.49 -14.93 -18.22
CA ARG A 29 16.57 -14.63 -19.33
C ARG A 29 16.76 -13.21 -19.89
N HIS A 30 17.21 -12.27 -19.08
CA HIS A 30 17.35 -10.86 -19.42
C HIS A 30 18.80 -10.36 -19.57
N GLY A 31 19.78 -11.27 -19.74
CA GLY A 31 21.16 -10.90 -20.14
C GLY A 31 22.29 -11.35 -19.21
N GLY A 32 22.00 -12.19 -18.22
CA GLY A 32 22.97 -12.94 -17.42
C GLY A 32 22.91 -12.70 -15.91
N LEU A 33 23.54 -13.59 -15.14
CA LEU A 33 23.54 -13.60 -13.67
C LEU A 33 24.05 -12.29 -13.01
N LYS A 34 24.83 -11.48 -13.74
CA LYS A 34 25.28 -10.14 -13.28
C LYS A 34 24.12 -9.19 -12.95
N TYR A 35 22.93 -9.45 -13.47
CA TYR A 35 21.71 -8.68 -13.22
C TYR A 35 20.89 -9.23 -12.04
N CYS A 36 21.30 -10.34 -11.43
CA CYS A 36 20.74 -10.84 -10.17
C CYS A 36 21.34 -10.02 -9.01
N ARG A 37 20.83 -8.80 -8.81
CA ARG A 37 21.38 -7.83 -7.86
C ARG A 37 20.28 -7.06 -7.15
N LYS A 38 20.60 -6.57 -5.95
CA LYS A 38 19.74 -5.63 -5.23
C LYS A 38 19.92 -4.23 -5.81
N ASP A 39 18.80 -3.61 -6.14
CA ASP A 39 18.74 -2.23 -6.61
C ASP A 39 18.00 -1.35 -5.59
N PRO A 40 18.56 -0.18 -5.21
CA PRO A 40 17.96 0.70 -4.21
C PRO A 40 16.53 1.17 -4.55
N ASP A 41 16.21 1.36 -5.83
CA ASP A 41 14.89 1.81 -6.28
C ASP A 41 13.88 0.66 -6.29
N VAL A 42 14.31 -0.55 -6.66
CA VAL A 42 13.50 -1.77 -6.52
C VAL A 42 13.16 -2.02 -5.05
N GLU A 43 14.14 -1.89 -4.16
CA GLU A 43 13.90 -2.02 -2.72
C GLU A 43 12.98 -0.93 -2.17
N ARG A 44 13.09 0.30 -2.70
CA ARG A 44 12.20 1.40 -2.35
C ARG A 44 10.76 1.10 -2.76
N CYS A 45 10.53 0.59 -3.98
CA CYS A 45 9.21 0.13 -4.42
C CYS A 45 8.68 -1.00 -3.53
N ARG A 46 9.54 -1.95 -3.14
CA ARG A 46 9.14 -3.04 -2.25
C ARG A 46 8.70 -2.55 -0.87
N ARG A 47 9.40 -1.56 -0.30
CA ARG A 47 9.03 -0.94 0.98
C ARG A 47 7.72 -0.15 0.87
N LEU A 48 7.53 0.59 -0.22
CA LEU A 48 6.27 1.27 -0.51
C LEU A 48 5.10 0.28 -0.55
N HIS A 49 5.24 -0.79 -1.34
CA HIS A 49 4.18 -1.79 -1.50
C HIS A 49 3.85 -2.50 -0.19
N ARG A 50 4.86 -2.79 0.64
CA ARG A 50 4.66 -3.35 1.98
C ARG A 50 3.84 -2.41 2.87
N ASN A 51 4.19 -1.12 2.89
CA ASN A 51 3.44 -0.14 3.68
C ASN A 51 2.00 0.06 3.15
N ASP A 52 1.82 0.00 1.83
CA ASP A 52 0.48 0.00 1.21
C ASP A 52 -0.33 -1.20 1.71
N MET A 53 0.23 -2.41 1.73
CA MET A 53 -0.46 -3.60 2.26
C MET A 53 -0.83 -3.46 3.74
N GLU A 54 0.11 -2.96 4.57
CA GLU A 54 -0.10 -2.77 6.01
C GLU A 54 -1.21 -1.74 6.32
N CYS A 55 -1.47 -0.78 5.44
CA CYS A 55 -2.54 0.22 5.61
C CYS A 55 -3.85 -0.13 4.92
N ILE A 56 -3.78 -0.64 3.68
CA ILE A 56 -4.96 -0.87 2.84
C ILE A 56 -5.75 -2.08 3.33
N PHE A 57 -5.09 -3.18 3.74
CA PHE A 57 -5.84 -4.36 4.20
C PHE A 57 -6.66 -4.09 5.47
N PRO A 58 -6.13 -3.45 6.53
CA PRO A 58 -6.95 -3.06 7.67
C PRO A 58 -8.07 -2.07 7.30
N PHE A 59 -7.79 -1.10 6.43
CA PHE A 59 -8.80 -0.14 5.99
C PHE A 59 -9.95 -0.82 5.24
N LEU A 60 -9.66 -1.77 4.34
CA LEU A 60 -10.70 -2.52 3.63
C LEU A 60 -11.56 -3.31 4.61
N PHE A 61 -10.93 -4.00 5.58
CA PHE A 61 -11.66 -4.77 6.58
C PHE A 61 -12.57 -3.88 7.44
N ILE A 62 -12.01 -2.81 8.02
CA ILE A 62 -12.76 -1.87 8.88
C ILE A 62 -13.80 -1.10 8.06
N GLY A 63 -13.49 -0.74 6.81
CA GLY A 63 -14.38 -0.01 5.92
C GLY A 63 -15.62 -0.81 5.53
N VAL A 64 -15.47 -2.11 5.25
CA VAL A 64 -16.63 -3.00 5.02
C VAL A 64 -17.50 -3.08 6.26
N LEU A 65 -16.91 -3.32 7.43
CA LEU A 65 -17.66 -3.36 8.70
C LEU A 65 -18.36 -2.03 8.95
N TYR A 66 -17.68 -0.90 8.74
CA TYR A 66 -18.25 0.43 8.94
C TYR A 66 -19.46 0.67 8.04
N CYS A 67 -19.44 0.22 6.78
CA CYS A 67 -20.58 0.30 5.87
C CYS A 67 -21.78 -0.53 6.33
N MET A 68 -21.56 -1.64 7.05
CA MET A 68 -22.65 -2.48 7.59
C MET A 68 -23.36 -1.83 8.79
N LEU A 69 -22.77 -0.80 9.42
CA LEU A 69 -23.38 -0.03 10.52
C LEU A 69 -24.34 1.08 10.04
N ASP A 70 -24.66 1.10 8.73
CA ASP A 70 -25.45 2.16 8.07
C ASP A 70 -25.04 3.60 8.47
N PRO A 71 -23.76 3.97 8.27
CA PRO A 71 -23.28 5.29 8.64
C PRO A 71 -23.84 6.35 7.67
N SER A 72 -23.89 7.60 8.12
CA SER A 72 -24.21 8.72 7.23
C SER A 72 -23.35 8.69 5.95
N PRO A 73 -23.96 8.64 4.75
CA PRO A 73 -23.24 8.48 3.48
C PRO A 73 -22.20 9.57 3.23
N THR A 74 -22.48 10.80 3.68
CA THR A 74 -21.56 11.94 3.57
C THR A 74 -20.30 11.71 4.40
N ILE A 75 -20.45 11.22 5.63
CA ILE A 75 -19.32 10.98 6.54
C ILE A 75 -18.47 9.81 6.01
N ALA A 76 -19.10 8.73 5.55
CA ALA A 76 -18.41 7.59 4.95
C ALA A 76 -17.57 8.01 3.73
N LYS A 77 -18.14 8.82 2.83
CA LYS A 77 -17.41 9.38 1.68
C LYS A 77 -16.17 10.17 2.10
N VAL A 78 -16.30 11.03 3.11
CA VAL A 78 -15.17 11.84 3.60
C VAL A 78 -14.05 10.94 4.16
N HIS A 79 -14.38 9.90 4.93
CA HIS A 79 -13.37 8.95 5.45
C HIS A 79 -12.60 8.27 4.32
N PHE A 80 -13.32 7.81 3.28
CA PHE A 80 -12.71 7.14 2.13
C PHE A 80 -11.89 8.10 1.28
N GLN A 81 -12.34 9.34 1.09
CA GLN A 81 -11.59 10.37 0.35
C GLN A 81 -10.29 10.75 1.08
N ILE A 82 -10.35 10.98 2.39
CA ILE A 82 -9.16 11.31 3.20
C ILE A 82 -8.15 10.17 3.12
N PHE A 83 -8.60 8.92 3.31
CA PHE A 83 -7.72 7.76 3.20
C PHE A 83 -7.07 7.66 1.82
N PHE A 84 -7.86 7.79 0.75
CA PHE A 84 -7.38 7.73 -0.62
C PHE A 84 -6.33 8.81 -0.92
N LEU A 85 -6.63 10.07 -0.58
CA LEU A 85 -5.69 11.18 -0.79
C LEU A 85 -4.41 11.02 0.03
N ALA A 86 -4.51 10.56 1.27
CA ALA A 86 -3.35 10.29 2.12
C ALA A 86 -2.45 9.19 1.53
N ARG A 87 -3.04 8.10 1.01
CA ARG A 87 -2.27 7.03 0.34
C ARG A 87 -1.64 7.52 -0.96
N LEU A 88 -2.38 8.27 -1.77
CA LEU A 88 -1.84 8.86 -3.00
C LEU A 88 -0.64 9.76 -2.70
N LEU A 89 -0.76 10.62 -1.70
CA LEU A 89 0.33 11.49 -1.24
C LEU A 89 1.52 10.67 -0.73
N HIS A 90 1.26 9.58 0.02
CA HIS A 90 2.31 8.68 0.50
C HIS A 90 3.08 8.02 -0.66
N THR A 91 2.37 7.50 -1.67
CA THR A 91 2.95 6.91 -2.88
C THR A 91 3.81 7.93 -3.63
N ILE A 92 3.29 9.14 -3.87
CA ILE A 92 4.03 10.24 -4.51
C ILE A 92 5.27 10.60 -3.70
N ALA A 93 5.15 10.75 -2.38
CA ALA A 93 6.27 11.06 -1.50
C ALA A 93 7.38 9.99 -1.54
N TYR A 94 6.99 8.73 -1.69
CA TYR A 94 7.94 7.61 -1.79
C TYR A 94 8.65 7.58 -3.14
N LEU A 95 7.93 7.82 -4.25
CA LEU A 95 8.49 7.79 -5.60
C LEU A 95 9.44 8.97 -5.86
N PHE A 96 9.05 10.19 -5.46
CA PHE A 96 9.87 11.39 -5.67
C PHE A 96 10.95 11.60 -4.60
N ALA A 97 11.18 10.62 -3.72
CA ALA A 97 12.16 10.70 -2.64
C ALA A 97 12.06 11.99 -1.80
N LEU A 98 10.82 12.47 -1.59
CA LEU A 98 10.55 13.72 -0.90
C LEU A 98 11.16 13.69 0.52
N ARG A 99 11.76 14.83 0.91
CA ARG A 99 12.43 14.97 2.21
C ARG A 99 11.43 14.66 3.34
N ALA A 100 11.90 13.99 4.39
CA ALA A 100 11.12 13.86 5.62
C ALA A 100 10.71 15.27 6.09
N PRO A 101 9.46 15.51 6.57
CA PRO A 101 8.56 14.56 7.25
C PRO A 101 7.34 14.09 6.44
N ILE A 102 7.28 14.38 5.13
CA ILE A 102 6.05 14.24 4.32
C ILE A 102 5.50 12.80 4.31
N ARG A 103 6.40 11.80 4.26
CA ARG A 103 6.05 10.37 4.28
C ARG A 103 5.36 9.97 5.58
N SER A 104 5.94 10.35 6.72
CA SER A 104 5.37 10.05 8.04
C SER A 104 4.06 10.78 8.26
N LEU A 105 3.96 12.04 7.81
CA LEU A 105 2.72 12.81 7.91
C LEU A 105 1.59 12.18 7.08
N ALA A 106 1.87 11.79 5.83
CA ALA A 106 0.88 11.13 4.96
C ALA A 106 0.41 9.79 5.56
N TYR A 107 1.31 9.02 6.16
CA TYR A 107 0.96 7.80 6.87
C TYR A 107 0.03 8.07 8.06
N THR A 108 0.39 9.04 8.93
CA THR A 108 -0.43 9.39 10.10
C THR A 108 -1.81 9.90 9.69
N LEU A 109 -1.89 10.75 8.66
CA LEU A 109 -3.16 11.26 8.13
C LEU A 109 -4.04 10.14 7.57
N GLY A 110 -3.44 9.15 6.91
CA GLY A 110 -4.17 7.98 6.42
C GLY A 110 -4.75 7.11 7.54
N GLN A 111 -4.15 7.13 8.74
CA GLN A 111 -4.61 6.30 9.85
C GLN A 111 -5.79 6.90 10.61
N ILE A 112 -6.00 8.22 10.55
CA ILE A 112 -7.11 8.92 11.22
C ILE A 112 -8.49 8.33 10.86
N PRO A 113 -8.85 8.16 9.57
CA PRO A 113 -10.15 7.56 9.23
C PRO A 113 -10.27 6.11 9.70
N CYS A 114 -9.18 5.33 9.68
CA CYS A 114 -9.18 3.96 10.21
C CYS A 114 -9.51 3.93 11.70
N PHE A 115 -8.87 4.77 12.51
CA PHE A 115 -9.14 4.86 13.95
C PHE A 115 -10.57 5.34 14.24
N SER A 116 -11.04 6.35 13.53
CA SER A 116 -12.41 6.88 13.66
C SER A 116 -13.46 5.79 13.39
N MET A 117 -13.33 5.05 12.29
CA MET A 117 -14.25 3.95 11.94
C MET A 117 -14.17 2.81 12.96
N ALA A 118 -12.95 2.42 13.39
CA ALA A 118 -12.75 1.37 14.37
C ALA A 118 -13.43 1.71 15.72
N ILE A 119 -13.28 2.94 16.22
CA ILE A 119 -13.93 3.40 17.44
C ILE A 119 -15.45 3.29 17.33
N LYS A 120 -16.04 3.74 16.21
CA LYS A 120 -17.48 3.63 15.98
C LYS A 120 -17.97 2.18 15.99
N ILE A 121 -17.22 1.27 15.34
CA ILE A 121 -17.55 -0.16 15.34
C ILE A 121 -17.50 -0.73 16.76
N LEU A 122 -16.45 -0.41 17.53
CA LEU A 122 -16.30 -0.88 18.91
C LEU A 122 -17.41 -0.37 19.83
N ILE A 123 -17.77 0.91 19.71
CA ILE A 123 -18.88 1.52 20.45
C ILE A 123 -20.19 0.80 20.13
N ASN A 124 -20.49 0.62 18.85
CA ASN A 124 -21.72 -0.05 18.43
C ASN A 124 -21.76 -1.51 18.92
N ALA A 125 -20.64 -2.23 18.84
CA ALA A 125 -20.55 -3.59 19.34
C ALA A 125 -20.72 -3.67 20.86
N ALA A 126 -20.14 -2.73 21.61
CA ALA A 126 -20.24 -2.68 23.07
C ALA A 126 -21.66 -2.34 23.56
N PHE A 127 -22.39 -1.47 22.85
CA PHE A 127 -23.78 -1.13 23.19
C PHE A 127 -24.81 -2.14 22.68
N SER A 128 -24.42 -3.04 21.76
CA SER A 128 -25.29 -4.11 21.25
C SER A 128 -25.32 -5.36 22.14
N TRP A 129 -24.70 -5.31 23.32
CA TRP A 129 -24.64 -6.36 24.33
C TRP A 129 -25.29 -5.89 25.63
#